data_AF-A0A089KLY3-F1
#
_entry.id   AF-A0A089KLY3-F1
#
_cell.length_a   1.000
_cell.length_b   1.000
_cell.length_c   1.000
_cell.angle_alpha   90.00
_cell.angle_beta   90.00
_cell.angle_gamma   90.00
#
_symmetry.space_group_name_H-M   'P 1'
#
loop_
_entity.id
_entity.type
_entity.pdbx_description
1 polymer ?
#
loop_
_entity_poly.entity_id
_entity_poly.type
_entity_poly.pdbx_seq_one_letter_code
_entity_poly.pdbx_strand_id
1 'polypeptide(L)'
;MKHRLSEDETKVMTAKPEWYREAGRGPFTEEGFTPQLMARIELAAERRAGTEKATSRRRIGIAGIAAVMLVGALMWPLAGGGRESGEGPQAIWNNKSGAAVQPSVPAAPSPSPAAQKRTGYYSKVNFELGGLKYVMSLPMDRDKSSAQAVDTPLGIVWSPPPPKVDYLRPGYTRNTEPYTLYLTPKGHTELSAESAQRLYTFPLYAGGAQTYFALGYLFSAGDYLVFTNGAYTVGEVKTRGPGKISVLDLKKASAGDVTAPSDLFTLNSSDYSLDHAFIAADPDRNELLLVDYKEAGNGGFIQHSKLYDITTGKSDVLPETVTTEKKKRPTKVHYGELSITTEEEYYVAHYEVNGEKRTVDISIATGEQWYYDWWYEEYGEKIDASTIKKKL
;
A
#
# COMPACT_ATOMS: atom_id res chain seq x y z
N MET A 1 -66.34 19.28 -38.88
CA MET A 1 -66.02 20.39 -37.96
C MET A 1 -65.95 19.85 -36.54
N LYS A 2 -64.75 19.54 -36.03
CA LYS A 2 -64.35 19.45 -34.61
C LYS A 2 -62.90 18.96 -34.54
N HIS A 3 -62.07 19.75 -33.85
CA HIS A 3 -60.64 19.54 -33.61
C HIS A 3 -60.33 18.22 -32.87
N ARG A 4 -59.18 17.61 -33.17
CA ARG A 4 -58.07 17.40 -32.21
C ARG A 4 -56.85 16.77 -32.90
N LEU A 5 -55.80 17.58 -33.01
CA LEU A 5 -54.39 17.17 -33.04
C LEU A 5 -53.97 16.99 -31.57
N SER A 6 -53.45 15.81 -31.22
CA SER A 6 -52.41 15.61 -30.18
C SER A 6 -52.17 14.11 -29.93
N GLU A 7 -50.92 13.77 -29.65
CA GLU A 7 -50.41 12.51 -29.07
C GLU A 7 -50.03 11.40 -30.06
N ASP A 8 -48.87 11.61 -30.71
CA ASP A 8 -47.94 10.53 -31.04
C ASP A 8 -46.75 10.67 -30.08
N GLU A 9 -46.92 10.20 -28.84
CA GLU A 9 -45.85 10.07 -27.84
C GLU A 9 -45.94 8.70 -27.16
N THR A 10 -44.88 7.91 -27.31
CA THR A 10 -44.42 6.85 -26.38
C THR A 10 -45.44 5.80 -25.92
N LYS A 11 -45.51 4.68 -26.65
CA LYS A 11 -45.99 3.40 -26.11
C LYS A 11 -44.79 2.50 -25.75
N VAL A 12 -44.01 2.92 -24.76
CA VAL A 12 -43.07 2.02 -24.07
C VAL A 12 -43.90 1.03 -23.27
N MET A 13 -43.69 -0.27 -23.53
CA MET A 13 -44.43 -1.37 -22.91
C MET A 13 -44.37 -1.29 -21.38
N THR A 14 -45.49 -0.92 -20.75
CA THR A 14 -45.72 -0.96 -19.30
C THR A 14 -46.23 -2.33 -18.85
N ALA A 15 -45.52 -3.40 -19.22
CA ALA A 15 -45.75 -4.72 -18.63
C ALA A 15 -44.65 -4.98 -17.59
N LYS A 16 -44.97 -4.73 -16.31
CA LYS A 16 -44.08 -5.07 -15.20
C LYS A 16 -43.92 -6.60 -15.16
N PRO A 17 -42.69 -7.14 -15.14
CA PRO A 17 -42.47 -8.59 -15.07
C PRO A 17 -43.07 -9.18 -13.78
N GLU A 18 -43.56 -10.43 -13.84
CA GLU A 18 -44.29 -11.09 -12.74
C GLU A 18 -43.56 -11.09 -11.38
N TRP A 19 -42.23 -11.08 -11.38
CA TRP A 19 -41.43 -11.02 -10.14
C TRP A 19 -41.72 -9.76 -9.30
N TYR A 20 -42.23 -8.68 -9.92
CA TYR A 20 -42.63 -7.45 -9.22
C TYR A 20 -43.88 -7.64 -8.35
N ARG A 21 -44.70 -8.66 -8.63
CA ARG A 21 -45.92 -8.99 -7.87
C ARG A 21 -45.63 -9.93 -6.71
N GLU A 22 -44.63 -10.80 -6.85
CA GLU A 22 -44.17 -11.72 -5.78
C GLU A 22 -43.35 -11.01 -4.69
N ALA A 23 -42.79 -9.82 -4.97
CA ALA A 23 -41.89 -9.12 -4.06
C ALA A 23 -42.57 -8.36 -2.90
N GLY A 24 -43.92 -8.26 -2.85
CA GLY A 24 -44.67 -7.70 -1.71
C GLY A 24 -44.10 -6.39 -1.10
N ARG A 25 -44.63 -5.24 -1.53
CA ARG A 25 -44.13 -3.86 -1.25
C ARG A 25 -42.77 -3.60 -1.92
N GLY A 26 -42.67 -2.47 -2.62
CA GLY A 26 -41.59 -2.21 -3.59
C GLY A 26 -40.17 -2.37 -3.01
N PRO A 27 -39.18 -2.82 -3.81
CA PRO A 27 -37.86 -3.23 -3.32
C PRO A 27 -36.94 -2.08 -2.87
N PHE A 28 -37.41 -0.84 -2.86
CA PHE A 28 -36.58 0.35 -2.61
C PHE A 28 -37.20 1.35 -1.63
N THR A 29 -37.84 0.87 -0.56
CA THR A 29 -38.27 1.75 0.55
C THR A 29 -37.20 1.93 1.64
N GLU A 30 -36.06 1.24 1.55
CA GLU A 30 -34.90 1.47 2.41
C GLU A 30 -33.79 2.17 1.60
N GLU A 31 -33.09 3.13 2.23
CA GLU A 31 -32.02 3.91 1.62
C GLU A 31 -30.83 3.00 1.23
N GLY A 32 -30.87 2.49 0.00
CA GLY A 32 -29.78 1.73 -0.62
C GLY A 32 -29.52 0.34 -0.04
N PHE A 33 -28.46 -0.30 -0.53
CA PHE A 33 -28.04 -1.63 -0.09
C PHE A 33 -27.44 -1.56 1.31
N THR A 34 -28.30 -1.61 2.32
CA THR A 34 -27.87 -1.68 3.72
C THR A 34 -27.13 -3.00 4.00
N PRO A 35 -26.17 -3.03 4.95
CA PRO A 35 -25.49 -4.26 5.34
C PRO A 35 -26.44 -5.36 5.80
N GLN A 36 -27.58 -4.99 6.41
CA GLN A 36 -28.62 -5.96 6.81
C GLN A 36 -29.33 -6.55 5.59
N LEU A 37 -29.54 -5.77 4.52
CA LEU A 37 -30.13 -6.26 3.28
C LEU A 37 -29.17 -7.20 2.54
N MET A 38 -27.88 -6.87 2.46
CA MET A 38 -26.83 -7.73 1.91
C MET A 38 -26.76 -9.07 2.65
N ALA A 39 -26.71 -9.05 3.98
CA ALA A 39 -26.67 -10.27 4.79
C ALA A 39 -27.94 -11.13 4.60
N ARG A 40 -29.11 -10.51 4.39
CA ARG A 40 -30.36 -11.23 4.09
C ARG A 40 -30.34 -11.85 2.69
N ILE A 41 -29.75 -11.17 1.71
CA ILE A 41 -29.61 -11.68 0.33
C ILE A 41 -28.65 -12.87 0.31
N GLU A 42 -27.50 -12.79 0.98
CA GLU A 42 -26.54 -13.89 1.11
C GLU A 42 -27.18 -15.09 1.82
N LEU A 43 -27.88 -14.87 2.93
CA LEU A 43 -28.55 -15.94 3.69
C LEU A 43 -29.74 -16.56 2.91
N ALA A 44 -30.38 -15.80 2.01
CA ALA A 44 -31.39 -16.32 1.10
C ALA A 44 -30.80 -17.10 -0.09
N ALA A 45 -29.61 -16.70 -0.56
CA ALA A 45 -28.87 -17.42 -1.60
C ALA A 45 -28.36 -18.77 -1.09
N GLU A 46 -27.85 -18.83 0.14
CA GLU A 46 -27.45 -20.08 0.80
C GLU A 46 -28.63 -21.03 1.04
N ARG A 47 -29.81 -20.49 1.38
CA ARG A 47 -31.03 -21.31 1.55
C ARG A 47 -31.58 -21.85 0.22
N ARG A 48 -31.38 -21.16 -0.90
CA ARG A 48 -31.76 -21.67 -2.24
C ARG A 48 -30.85 -22.79 -2.74
N ALA A 49 -29.62 -22.88 -2.25
CA ALA A 49 -28.70 -23.98 -2.55
C ALA A 49 -28.93 -25.24 -1.69
N GLY A 50 -29.81 -25.19 -0.69
CA GLY A 50 -29.99 -26.25 0.29
C GLY A 50 -31.45 -26.66 0.48
N THR A 51 -32.06 -27.29 -0.53
CA THR A 51 -33.25 -28.12 -0.34
C THR A 51 -32.89 -29.57 -0.64
N GLU A 52 -32.37 -30.28 0.36
CA GLU A 52 -32.84 -31.63 0.72
C GLU A 52 -32.29 -32.09 2.09
N LYS A 53 -33.23 -32.23 3.02
CA LYS A 53 -33.29 -33.03 4.26
C LYS A 53 -32.02 -33.25 5.11
N ALA A 54 -32.12 -32.67 6.30
CA ALA A 54 -31.32 -32.97 7.49
C ALA A 54 -31.49 -34.43 7.99
N THR A 55 -30.41 -34.99 8.54
CA THR A 55 -30.43 -35.65 9.87
C THR A 55 -29.05 -35.67 10.53
N SER A 56 -29.02 -35.17 11.77
CA SER A 56 -28.01 -35.25 12.83
C SER A 56 -26.95 -36.37 12.80
N ARG A 57 -25.70 -36.07 13.19
CA ARG A 57 -25.10 -36.44 14.50
C ARG A 57 -23.61 -36.08 14.60
N ARG A 58 -23.24 -35.74 15.84
CA ARG A 58 -21.92 -35.55 16.46
C ARG A 58 -20.81 -36.55 16.06
N ARG A 59 -19.56 -36.04 16.15
CA ARG A 59 -18.25 -36.64 16.57
C ARG A 59 -17.18 -36.92 15.48
N ILE A 60 -16.00 -36.34 15.77
CA ILE A 60 -14.64 -36.94 15.82
C ILE A 60 -14.08 -37.57 14.53
N GLY A 61 -13.01 -36.96 14.01
CA GLY A 61 -11.69 -37.60 13.87
C GLY A 61 -11.35 -38.41 12.60
N ILE A 62 -10.20 -38.02 12.01
CA ILE A 62 -9.10 -38.85 11.48
C ILE A 62 -9.33 -39.70 10.21
N ALA A 63 -8.40 -39.51 9.26
CA ALA A 63 -7.97 -40.41 8.16
C ALA A 63 -9.04 -40.77 7.10
N GLY A 64 -8.75 -40.96 5.82
CA GLY A 64 -7.51 -41.20 5.11
C GLY A 64 -7.76 -42.28 4.04
N ILE A 65 -7.17 -42.07 2.86
CA ILE A 65 -6.70 -43.09 1.88
C ILE A 65 -7.68 -43.64 0.81
N ALA A 66 -7.23 -43.42 -0.45
CA ALA A 66 -7.32 -44.24 -1.69
C ALA A 66 -8.69 -44.43 -2.37
N ALA A 67 -8.82 -44.64 -3.68
CA ALA A 67 -7.88 -45.02 -4.74
C ALA A 67 -8.43 -44.50 -6.10
N VAL A 68 -7.65 -43.93 -7.02
CA VAL A 68 -6.73 -44.56 -8.02
C VAL A 68 -7.43 -44.97 -9.33
N MET A 69 -6.80 -44.48 -10.41
CA MET A 69 -6.77 -44.93 -11.80
C MET A 69 -7.85 -44.49 -12.78
N LEU A 70 -7.45 -43.57 -13.68
CA LEU A 70 -7.19 -43.99 -15.06
C LEU A 70 -5.92 -43.30 -15.60
N VAL A 71 -4.99 -44.16 -15.99
CA VAL A 71 -3.66 -43.91 -16.56
C VAL A 71 -3.75 -43.96 -18.08
N GLY A 72 -2.92 -43.16 -18.75
CA GLY A 72 -2.58 -43.28 -20.16
C GLY A 72 -1.74 -42.06 -20.57
N ALA A 73 -0.51 -41.90 -20.06
CA ALA A 73 0.73 -42.43 -20.66
C ALA A 73 1.03 -41.75 -22.02
N LEU A 74 2.22 -41.32 -22.38
CA LEU A 74 3.60 -41.46 -21.90
C LEU A 74 4.40 -40.59 -22.90
N MET A 75 5.47 -39.93 -22.47
CA MET A 75 6.77 -39.84 -23.19
C MET A 75 7.65 -38.81 -22.49
N TRP A 76 8.53 -39.33 -21.65
CA TRP A 76 9.80 -38.72 -21.25
C TRP A 76 10.90 -39.36 -22.14
N PRO A 77 12.09 -38.74 -22.29
CA PRO A 77 13.24 -39.35 -21.62
C PRO A 77 14.22 -38.35 -20.97
N LEU A 78 14.85 -38.84 -19.91
CA LEU A 78 15.80 -38.16 -19.02
C LEU A 78 17.01 -37.52 -19.74
N ALA A 79 17.56 -36.42 -19.18
CA ALA A 79 18.98 -36.28 -18.77
C ALA A 79 19.38 -34.84 -18.40
N GLY A 80 20.17 -34.69 -17.31
CA GLY A 80 20.98 -33.49 -16.94
C GLY A 80 20.21 -32.43 -16.13
N GLY A 81 20.55 -32.04 -14.90
CA GLY A 81 21.87 -31.84 -14.30
C GLY A 81 22.30 -30.39 -14.49
N GLY A 82 22.06 -29.49 -13.54
CA GLY A 82 22.62 -28.13 -13.58
C GLY A 82 21.78 -27.05 -12.89
N ARG A 83 22.48 -26.12 -12.24
CA ARG A 83 22.02 -24.98 -11.44
C ARG A 83 21.43 -23.83 -12.26
N GLU A 84 20.73 -22.95 -11.53
CA GLU A 84 20.53 -21.51 -11.78
C GLU A 84 19.77 -21.08 -13.04
N SER A 85 18.59 -20.46 -12.86
CA SER A 85 18.37 -19.03 -13.14
C SER A 85 16.88 -18.69 -13.26
N GLY A 86 16.50 -17.61 -12.58
CA GLY A 86 15.53 -16.61 -13.03
C GLY A 86 14.16 -17.04 -13.54
N GLU A 87 13.17 -17.07 -12.65
CA GLU A 87 11.80 -16.70 -13.01
C GLU A 87 11.26 -15.73 -11.94
N GLY A 88 11.26 -14.43 -12.29
CA GLY A 88 10.66 -13.39 -11.47
C GLY A 88 9.13 -13.38 -11.62
N PRO A 89 8.35 -13.01 -10.58
CA PRO A 89 6.90 -12.96 -10.72
C PRO A 89 6.45 -11.59 -11.26
N GLN A 90 6.44 -11.45 -12.59
CA GLN A 90 5.47 -10.57 -13.25
C GLN A 90 4.12 -11.28 -13.32
N ALA A 91 3.35 -11.25 -12.23
CA ALA A 91 2.04 -11.91 -12.19
C ALA A 91 1.02 -11.15 -11.35
N ILE A 92 0.86 -9.84 -11.57
CA ILE A 92 -0.38 -9.12 -11.20
C ILE A 92 -0.83 -8.14 -12.32
N TRP A 93 0.06 -7.71 -13.21
CA TRP A 93 -0.24 -6.64 -14.19
C TRP A 93 -0.42 -7.09 -15.64
N ASN A 94 -0.22 -8.38 -15.97
CA ASN A 94 -0.37 -8.90 -17.33
C ASN A 94 -1.41 -10.02 -17.41
N ASN A 95 -2.66 -9.66 -17.74
CA ASN A 95 -3.61 -10.57 -18.36
C ASN A 95 -4.06 -9.99 -19.70
N LYS A 96 -3.46 -10.47 -20.79
CA LYS A 96 -3.99 -10.34 -22.15
C LYS A 96 -4.49 -11.71 -22.60
N SER A 97 -5.81 -11.88 -22.70
CA SER A 97 -6.53 -12.45 -23.86
C SER A 97 -7.99 -12.70 -23.51
N GLY A 98 -8.89 -11.99 -24.22
CA GLY A 98 -10.33 -12.17 -24.14
C GLY A 98 -11.08 -10.90 -24.54
N ALA A 99 -11.26 -10.69 -25.86
CA ALA A 99 -12.10 -9.68 -26.51
C ALA A 99 -12.09 -8.26 -25.90
N ALA A 100 -11.28 -7.37 -26.48
CA ALA A 100 -11.26 -5.95 -26.16
C ALA A 100 -12.59 -5.28 -26.55
N VAL A 101 -13.51 -5.16 -25.59
CA VAL A 101 -14.47 -4.05 -25.57
C VAL A 101 -13.72 -2.87 -24.97
N GLN A 102 -13.32 -1.94 -25.83
CA GLN A 102 -12.78 -0.66 -25.45
C GLN A 102 -13.83 0.07 -24.58
N PRO A 103 -13.58 0.33 -23.28
CA PRO A 103 -14.45 1.23 -22.54
C PRO A 103 -14.16 2.63 -23.07
N SER A 104 -15.11 3.19 -23.81
CA SER A 104 -15.19 4.64 -23.97
C SER A 104 -15.26 5.22 -22.56
N VAL A 105 -14.16 5.80 -22.09
CA VAL A 105 -14.09 6.44 -20.77
C VAL A 105 -15.07 7.61 -20.81
N PRO A 106 -16.17 7.59 -20.03
CA PRO A 106 -16.86 8.83 -19.73
C PRO A 106 -15.87 9.66 -18.91
N ALA A 107 -15.78 10.97 -19.18
CA ALA A 107 -15.05 11.90 -18.33
C ALA A 107 -15.34 11.56 -16.86
N ALA A 108 -14.27 11.27 -16.10
CA ALA A 108 -14.41 10.92 -14.70
C ALA A 108 -15.25 12.01 -14.02
N PRO A 109 -16.29 11.64 -13.24
CA PRO A 109 -17.10 12.65 -12.59
C PRO A 109 -16.18 13.50 -11.72
N SER A 110 -16.20 14.81 -11.94
CA SER A 110 -15.70 15.77 -10.96
C SER A 110 -16.25 15.38 -9.59
N PRO A 111 -15.46 15.51 -8.51
CA PRO A 111 -15.91 15.14 -7.18
C PRO A 111 -17.30 15.76 -6.93
N SER A 112 -18.24 14.92 -6.52
CA SER A 112 -19.63 15.30 -6.32
C SER A 112 -19.67 16.54 -5.41
N PRO A 113 -20.45 17.60 -5.75
CA PRO A 113 -20.53 18.83 -4.94
C PRO A 113 -20.99 18.59 -3.49
N ALA A 114 -21.52 17.40 -3.19
CA ALA A 114 -21.89 16.95 -1.85
C ALA A 114 -20.68 16.79 -0.90
N ALA A 115 -19.45 16.69 -1.41
CA ALA A 115 -18.23 16.71 -0.58
C ALA A 115 -17.71 18.13 -0.27
N GLN A 116 -18.25 19.18 -0.93
CA GLN A 116 -17.66 20.53 -0.93
C GLN A 116 -18.36 21.56 -0.02
N LYS A 117 -19.27 21.15 0.87
CA LYS A 117 -19.89 22.11 1.81
C LYS A 117 -20.23 21.50 3.17
N ARG A 118 -19.26 20.85 3.80
CA ARG A 118 -19.21 20.88 5.27
C ARG A 118 -18.25 21.99 5.62
N THR A 119 -18.76 23.02 6.31
CA THR A 119 -17.97 23.92 7.16
C THR A 119 -17.35 23.10 8.29
N GLY A 120 -16.47 22.17 7.92
CA GLY A 120 -15.89 21.17 8.78
C GLY A 120 -14.66 21.75 9.44
N TYR A 121 -14.50 21.49 10.72
CA TYR A 121 -13.23 21.70 11.38
C TYR A 121 -12.15 20.95 10.61
N TYR A 122 -11.07 21.65 10.28
CA TYR A 122 -9.88 21.06 9.68
C TYR A 122 -8.80 20.92 10.73
N SER A 123 -8.06 19.85 10.56
CA SER A 123 -6.96 19.46 11.39
C SER A 123 -5.68 19.76 10.61
N LYS A 124 -4.76 20.53 11.19
CA LYS A 124 -3.50 20.90 10.51
C LYS A 124 -2.39 19.92 10.87
N VAL A 125 -1.65 19.49 9.86
CA VAL A 125 -0.40 18.73 10.00
C VAL A 125 0.73 19.60 9.45
N ASN A 126 1.81 19.75 10.22
CA ASN A 126 2.96 20.55 9.84
C ASN A 126 4.12 19.63 9.48
N PHE A 127 4.82 19.96 8.41
CA PHE A 127 6.06 19.32 7.97
C PHE A 127 7.16 20.37 7.89
N GLU A 128 8.38 20.05 8.30
CA GLU A 128 9.56 20.88 8.05
C GLU A 128 10.42 20.18 7.00
N LEU A 129 10.48 20.75 5.81
CA LEU A 129 11.13 20.15 4.63
C LEU A 129 11.99 21.21 3.96
N GLY A 130 13.27 20.93 3.73
CA GLY A 130 14.21 21.90 3.13
C GLY A 130 14.30 23.23 3.90
N GLY A 131 14.12 23.21 5.22
CA GLY A 131 14.11 24.41 6.08
C GLY A 131 12.84 25.27 6.00
N LEU A 132 11.82 24.82 5.26
CA LEU A 132 10.52 25.48 5.14
C LEU A 132 9.43 24.68 5.84
N LYS A 133 8.48 25.40 6.45
CA LYS A 133 7.31 24.82 7.09
C LYS A 133 6.18 24.69 6.07
N TYR A 134 5.73 23.46 5.86
CA TYR A 134 4.57 23.12 5.03
C TYR A 134 3.39 22.70 5.90
N VAL A 135 2.17 23.03 5.47
CA VAL A 135 0.94 22.75 6.21
C VAL A 135 -0.03 21.99 5.32
N MET A 136 -0.44 20.81 5.79
CA MET A 136 -1.52 20.03 5.18
C MET A 136 -2.78 20.16 6.02
N SER A 137 -3.86 20.64 5.42
CA SER A 137 -5.18 20.71 6.04
C SER A 137 -5.95 19.43 5.77
N LEU A 138 -6.27 18.68 6.83
CA LEU A 138 -6.97 17.41 6.75
C LEU A 138 -8.36 17.50 7.40
N PRO A 139 -9.40 16.98 6.75
CA PRO A 139 -10.67 16.66 7.41
C PRO A 139 -10.47 15.87 8.72
N MET A 140 -11.34 16.09 9.71
CA MET A 140 -11.23 15.49 11.05
C MET A 140 -11.45 13.97 11.10
N ASP A 141 -12.00 13.38 10.04
CA ASP A 141 -12.19 11.93 9.88
C ASP A 141 -10.93 11.21 9.37
N ARG A 142 -9.81 11.94 9.22
CA ARG A 142 -8.52 11.40 8.77
C ARG A 142 -7.53 11.32 9.93
N ASP A 143 -6.77 10.23 9.94
CA ASP A 143 -5.70 10.00 10.90
C ASP A 143 -4.45 10.81 10.53
N LYS A 144 -4.22 11.93 11.21
CA LYS A 144 -3.09 12.82 10.97
C LYS A 144 -1.72 12.16 11.05
N SER A 145 -1.59 11.11 11.87
CA SER A 145 -0.30 10.42 12.05
C SER A 145 0.14 9.66 10.79
N SER A 146 -0.81 9.37 9.89
CA SER A 146 -0.58 8.70 8.62
C SER A 146 -0.37 9.68 7.45
N ALA A 147 -0.34 10.99 7.70
CA ALA A 147 -0.11 12.00 6.67
C ALA A 147 1.38 12.07 6.31
N GLN A 148 1.69 12.13 5.02
CA GLN A 148 3.07 12.04 4.54
C GLN A 148 3.38 13.15 3.55
N ALA A 149 4.60 13.68 3.63
CA ALA A 149 5.16 14.63 2.68
C ALA A 149 6.68 14.45 2.62
N VAL A 150 7.26 14.63 1.43
CA VAL A 150 8.70 14.49 1.19
C VAL A 150 9.17 15.57 0.22
N ASP A 151 10.36 16.12 0.48
CA ASP A 151 11.02 17.05 -0.45
C ASP A 151 11.66 16.28 -1.60
N THR A 152 11.43 16.75 -2.82
CA THR A 152 11.98 16.19 -4.06
C THR A 152 12.56 17.33 -4.91
N PRO A 153 13.39 17.03 -5.93
CA PRO A 153 13.87 18.06 -6.85
C PRO A 153 12.74 18.85 -7.53
N LEU A 154 11.58 18.24 -7.80
CA LEU A 154 10.45 18.88 -8.49
C LEU A 154 9.49 19.64 -7.55
N GLY A 155 9.59 19.45 -6.23
CA GLY A 155 8.64 20.01 -5.27
C GLY A 155 8.40 19.12 -4.07
N ILE A 156 7.34 19.40 -3.33
CA ILE A 156 6.90 18.56 -2.22
C ILE A 156 5.90 17.54 -2.75
N VAL A 157 6.25 16.26 -2.66
CA VAL A 157 5.32 15.17 -2.92
C VAL A 157 4.65 14.78 -1.61
N TRP A 158 3.32 14.64 -1.62
CA TRP A 158 2.57 14.35 -0.40
C TRP A 158 1.34 13.49 -0.66
N SER A 159 0.88 12.81 0.39
CA SER A 159 -0.36 12.04 0.39
C SER A 159 -1.16 12.31 1.65
N PRO A 160 -2.41 12.78 1.56
CA PRO A 160 -3.31 12.75 2.69
C PRO A 160 -3.69 11.29 2.98
N PRO A 161 -3.89 10.91 4.26
CA PRO A 161 -4.38 9.59 4.59
C PRO A 161 -5.86 9.48 4.22
N PRO A 162 -6.34 8.33 3.74
CA PRO A 162 -7.75 8.15 3.42
C PRO A 162 -8.59 8.16 4.71
N PRO A 163 -9.86 8.62 4.65
CA PRO A 163 -10.81 8.41 5.73
C PRO A 163 -10.99 6.92 5.98
N LYS A 164 -11.09 6.58 7.27
CA LYS A 164 -11.26 5.21 7.74
C LYS A 164 -12.64 5.07 8.38
N VAL A 165 -13.36 4.02 8.02
CA VAL A 165 -14.56 3.60 8.75
C VAL A 165 -14.15 2.52 9.72
N ASP A 166 -14.39 2.77 11.01
CA ASP A 166 -14.19 1.79 12.06
C ASP A 166 -15.51 1.07 12.38
N TYR A 167 -15.45 -0.25 12.36
CA TYR A 167 -16.52 -1.06 12.94
C TYR A 167 -16.12 -1.34 14.38
N LEU A 168 -17.08 -1.43 15.31
CA LEU A 168 -16.83 -1.64 16.75
C LEU A 168 -15.96 -2.87 17.10
N ARG A 169 -15.55 -3.68 16.11
CA ARG A 169 -14.70 -4.85 16.23
C ARG A 169 -13.28 -4.55 15.71
N PRO A 170 -12.22 -4.78 16.51
CA PRO A 170 -10.83 -4.65 16.07
C PRO A 170 -10.54 -5.45 14.78
N GLY A 171 -9.76 -4.86 13.86
CA GLY A 171 -9.38 -5.49 12.60
C GLY A 171 -10.40 -5.31 11.45
N TYR A 172 -11.49 -4.58 11.70
CA TYR A 172 -12.51 -4.31 10.68
C TYR A 172 -12.42 -2.91 10.07
N THR A 173 -11.47 -2.08 10.53
CA THR A 173 -11.26 -0.74 9.98
C THR A 173 -10.84 -0.81 8.51
N ARG A 174 -11.46 0.00 7.66
CA ARG A 174 -11.15 0.08 6.22
C ARG A 174 -11.05 1.50 5.70
N ASN A 175 -10.24 1.69 4.66
CA ASN A 175 -10.22 2.91 3.88
C ASN A 175 -11.51 3.03 3.06
N THR A 176 -12.10 4.23 3.00
CA THR A 176 -13.25 4.50 2.12
C THR A 176 -12.89 5.26 0.85
N GLU A 177 -11.66 5.77 0.77
CA GLU A 177 -11.09 6.41 -0.41
C GLU A 177 -9.68 5.86 -0.67
N PRO A 178 -9.18 5.92 -1.91
CA PRO A 178 -7.82 5.55 -2.21
C PRO A 178 -6.80 6.58 -1.71
N TYR A 179 -5.55 6.14 -1.56
CA TYR A 179 -4.42 7.07 -1.45
C TYR A 179 -4.24 7.83 -2.76
N THR A 180 -3.82 9.10 -2.66
CA THR A 180 -3.50 9.93 -3.82
C THR A 180 -2.21 10.70 -3.54
N LEU A 181 -1.27 10.60 -4.48
CA LEU A 181 -0.03 11.35 -4.49
C LEU A 181 -0.22 12.67 -5.22
N TYR A 182 0.18 13.75 -4.57
CA TYR A 182 0.15 15.11 -5.09
C TYR A 182 1.56 15.68 -5.12
N LEU A 183 1.81 16.60 -6.04
CA LEU A 183 3.02 17.40 -6.16
C LEU A 183 2.68 18.87 -6.02
N THR A 184 3.24 19.51 -4.99
CA THR A 184 3.16 20.96 -4.78
C THR A 184 4.51 21.58 -5.15
N PRO A 185 4.57 22.61 -6.01
CA PRO A 185 5.82 23.29 -6.34
C PRO A 185 6.51 23.87 -5.09
N LYS A 186 7.85 23.96 -5.11
CA LYS A 186 8.62 24.54 -4.00
C LYS A 186 8.18 25.99 -3.72
N GLY A 187 8.20 26.37 -2.46
CA GLY A 187 7.79 27.71 -2.00
C GLY A 187 6.29 27.85 -1.73
N HIS A 188 5.45 26.91 -2.16
CA HIS A 188 4.04 26.85 -1.77
C HIS A 188 3.90 26.08 -0.46
N THR A 189 3.81 26.80 0.66
CA THR A 189 3.77 26.21 2.00
C THR A 189 2.45 25.52 2.34
N GLU A 190 1.39 25.74 1.57
CA GLU A 190 0.12 25.02 1.72
C GLU A 190 0.07 23.78 0.83
N LEU A 191 -0.06 22.61 1.45
CA LEU A 191 -0.27 21.33 0.79
C LEU A 191 -1.77 21.08 0.65
N SER A 192 -2.34 21.53 -0.47
CA SER A 192 -3.77 21.40 -0.78
C SER A 192 -3.98 20.72 -2.14
N ALA A 193 -4.98 19.85 -2.21
CA ALA A 193 -5.34 19.14 -3.44
C ALA A 193 -5.87 20.10 -4.53
N GLU A 194 -6.30 21.32 -4.15
CA GLU A 194 -6.80 22.34 -5.07
C GLU A 194 -5.67 23.05 -5.82
N SER A 195 -4.50 23.19 -5.20
CA SER A 195 -3.34 23.89 -5.77
C SER A 195 -2.23 22.96 -6.25
N ALA A 196 -2.28 21.68 -5.85
CA ALA A 196 -1.28 20.69 -6.21
C ALA A 196 -1.63 19.95 -7.50
N GLN A 197 -0.60 19.51 -8.22
CA GLN A 197 -0.76 18.56 -9.31
C GLN A 197 -0.98 17.16 -8.74
N ARG A 198 -1.99 16.44 -9.22
CA ARG A 198 -2.16 15.03 -8.89
C ARG A 198 -1.21 14.18 -9.74
N LEU A 199 -0.32 13.44 -9.07
CA LEU A 199 0.62 12.53 -9.73
C LEU A 199 0.00 11.15 -9.98
N TYR A 200 -0.61 10.55 -8.95
CA TYR A 200 -1.15 9.20 -9.05
C TYR A 200 -2.23 8.96 -7.99
N THR A 201 -3.29 8.23 -8.35
CA THR A 201 -4.30 7.73 -7.41
C THR A 201 -4.27 6.22 -7.42
N PHE A 202 -4.04 5.62 -6.25
CA PHE A 202 -4.05 4.16 -6.11
C PHE A 202 -5.47 3.61 -6.34
N PRO A 203 -5.62 2.34 -6.76
CA PRO A 203 -6.89 1.66 -6.61
C PRO A 203 -7.29 1.62 -5.13
N LEU A 204 -8.59 1.70 -4.82
CA LEU A 204 -9.06 1.49 -3.45
C LEU A 204 -8.81 0.04 -3.01
N TYR A 205 -9.10 -0.90 -3.90
CA TYR A 205 -8.99 -2.33 -3.67
C TYR A 205 -7.67 -2.88 -4.22
N ALA A 206 -7.00 -3.71 -3.43
CA ALA A 206 -5.79 -4.43 -3.78
C ALA A 206 -6.13 -5.86 -4.21
N GLY A 207 -6.91 -6.01 -5.29
CA GLY A 207 -7.21 -7.31 -5.92
C GLY A 207 -8.45 -8.06 -5.37
N GLY A 208 -9.00 -7.67 -4.22
CA GLY A 208 -10.19 -8.29 -3.63
C GLY A 208 -11.16 -7.27 -3.04
N ALA A 209 -12.45 -7.61 -2.96
CA ALA A 209 -13.52 -6.71 -2.50
C ALA A 209 -13.41 -6.29 -1.01
N GLN A 210 -12.59 -6.99 -0.23
CA GLN A 210 -12.30 -6.68 1.17
C GLN A 210 -10.81 -6.44 1.44
N THR A 211 -10.01 -6.33 0.38
CA THR A 211 -8.57 -6.15 0.45
C THR A 211 -8.23 -4.75 -0.03
N TYR A 212 -7.64 -3.93 0.84
CA TYR A 212 -7.40 -2.51 0.62
C TYR A 212 -5.90 -2.24 0.51
N PHE A 213 -5.55 -1.27 -0.33
CA PHE A 213 -4.17 -0.79 -0.39
C PHE A 213 -3.77 -0.10 0.93
N ALA A 214 -2.53 -0.31 1.35
CA ALA A 214 -1.85 0.45 2.38
C ALA A 214 -0.62 1.12 1.78
N LEU A 215 -0.52 2.44 1.97
CA LEU A 215 0.68 3.21 1.66
C LEU A 215 1.50 3.35 2.95
N GLY A 216 2.77 2.97 2.89
CA GLY A 216 3.76 3.22 3.94
C GLY A 216 4.65 4.40 3.56
N TYR A 217 5.91 4.37 3.97
CA TYR A 217 6.84 5.49 3.89
C TYR A 217 7.03 6.05 2.48
N LEU A 218 7.19 7.37 2.37
CA LEU A 218 7.63 8.09 1.17
C LEU A 218 9.06 8.62 1.38
N PHE A 219 9.93 8.44 0.39
CA PHE A 219 11.26 9.05 0.37
C PHE A 219 11.69 9.38 -1.07
N SER A 220 12.61 10.34 -1.21
CA SER A 220 13.07 10.84 -2.51
C SER A 220 14.34 10.12 -2.94
N ALA A 221 14.41 9.72 -4.21
CA ALA A 221 15.60 9.19 -4.85
C ALA A 221 15.83 9.93 -6.17
N GLY A 222 16.13 11.23 -6.07
CA GLY A 222 16.41 12.09 -7.20
C GLY A 222 15.14 12.35 -8.00
N ASP A 223 15.10 11.85 -9.24
CA ASP A 223 13.95 12.00 -10.13
C ASP A 223 12.79 11.05 -9.80
N TYR A 224 12.97 10.16 -8.82
CA TYR A 224 12.00 9.15 -8.44
C TYR A 224 11.48 9.38 -7.02
N LEU A 225 10.17 9.16 -6.86
CA LEU A 225 9.58 8.92 -5.56
C LEU A 225 9.68 7.42 -5.26
N VAL A 226 10.27 7.07 -4.14
CA VAL A 226 10.27 5.70 -3.63
C VAL A 226 9.31 5.61 -2.47
N PHE A 227 8.57 4.51 -2.40
CA PHE A 227 7.64 4.31 -1.30
C PHE A 227 7.40 2.85 -0.97
N THR A 228 7.04 2.61 0.29
CA THR A 228 6.60 1.28 0.70
C THR A 228 5.08 1.16 0.53
N ASN A 229 4.60 0.01 0.10
CA ASN A 229 3.17 -0.26 0.06
C ASN A 229 2.87 -1.74 0.34
N GLY A 230 1.60 -2.03 0.59
CA GLY A 230 1.12 -3.39 0.77
C GLY A 230 -0.40 -3.43 0.68
N ALA A 231 -0.96 -4.54 1.15
CA ALA A 231 -2.39 -4.76 1.19
C ALA A 231 -2.80 -5.31 2.55
N TYR A 232 -4.03 -5.01 2.97
CA TYR A 232 -4.64 -5.63 4.15
C TYR A 232 -6.06 -6.04 3.84
N THR A 233 -6.47 -7.19 4.36
CA THR A 233 -7.84 -7.72 4.23
C THR A 233 -8.62 -7.48 5.51
N VAL A 234 -9.82 -6.95 5.39
CA VAL A 234 -10.73 -6.71 6.52
C VAL A 234 -11.14 -8.03 7.17
N GLY A 235 -11.08 -8.08 8.51
CA GLY A 235 -11.46 -9.26 9.29
C GLY A 235 -10.37 -10.32 9.42
N GLU A 236 -9.26 -10.19 8.68
CA GLU A 236 -8.07 -10.98 8.90
C GLU A 236 -7.22 -10.36 10.02
N VAL A 237 -6.51 -11.21 10.78
CA VAL A 237 -5.48 -10.72 11.69
C VAL A 237 -4.45 -10.01 10.84
N LYS A 238 -4.14 -8.74 11.17
CA LYS A 238 -3.05 -7.98 10.54
C LYS A 238 -1.73 -8.70 10.80
N THR A 239 -1.41 -9.66 9.94
CA THR A 239 -0.06 -10.16 9.78
C THR A 239 0.70 -9.09 8.98
N ARG A 240 1.99 -8.90 9.27
CA ARG A 240 2.87 -8.13 8.38
C ARG A 240 2.98 -8.93 7.08
N GLY A 241 2.00 -8.77 6.18
CA GLY A 241 2.09 -9.29 4.83
C GLY A 241 3.30 -8.69 4.12
N PRO A 242 3.81 -9.33 3.05
CA PRO A 242 4.94 -8.81 2.32
C PRO A 242 4.62 -7.39 1.83
N GLY A 243 5.44 -6.44 2.27
CA GLY A 243 5.42 -5.08 1.71
C GLY A 243 6.10 -5.08 0.35
N LYS A 244 6.02 -3.96 -0.36
CA LYS A 244 6.75 -3.72 -1.60
C LYS A 244 7.48 -2.40 -1.50
N ILE A 245 8.67 -2.33 -2.05
CA ILE A 245 9.28 -1.07 -2.45
C ILE A 245 8.86 -0.81 -3.89
N SER A 246 8.17 0.29 -4.12
CA SER A 246 7.75 0.72 -5.44
C SER A 246 8.27 2.13 -5.71
N VAL A 247 8.35 2.45 -7.00
CA VAL A 247 8.88 3.72 -7.48
C VAL A 247 7.96 4.37 -8.48
N LEU A 248 7.94 5.70 -8.47
CA LEU A 248 7.24 6.53 -9.44
C LEU A 248 8.23 7.54 -10.03
N ASP A 249 8.36 7.53 -11.36
CA ASP A 249 9.11 8.55 -12.10
C ASP A 249 8.36 9.89 -12.02
N LEU A 250 8.92 10.84 -11.27
CA LEU A 250 8.27 12.12 -11.00
C LEU A 250 8.27 13.04 -12.22
N LYS A 251 9.27 12.96 -13.10
CA LYS A 251 9.32 13.76 -14.33
C LYS A 251 8.23 13.33 -15.29
N LYS A 252 8.06 12.02 -15.51
CA LYS A 252 6.98 11.50 -16.35
C LYS A 252 5.60 11.76 -15.72
N ALA A 253 5.44 11.48 -14.42
CA ALA A 253 4.16 11.70 -13.75
C ALA A 253 3.74 13.18 -13.76
N SER A 254 4.68 14.11 -13.55
CA SER A 254 4.41 15.55 -13.61
C SER A 254 4.21 16.08 -15.03
N ALA A 255 4.74 15.41 -16.06
CA ALA A 255 4.42 15.72 -17.46
C ALA A 255 3.00 15.28 -17.87
N GLY A 256 2.29 14.53 -17.02
CA GLY A 256 0.96 13.99 -17.31
C GLY A 256 0.99 12.66 -18.07
N ASP A 257 2.17 12.03 -18.20
CA ASP A 257 2.26 10.67 -18.71
C ASP A 257 1.54 9.71 -17.76
N VAL A 258 0.85 8.71 -18.31
CA VAL A 258 0.22 7.66 -17.51
C VAL A 258 1.31 6.72 -16.99
N THR A 259 1.96 7.10 -15.88
CA THR A 259 2.95 6.28 -15.19
C THR A 259 2.34 5.68 -13.94
N ALA A 260 1.98 4.40 -14.04
CA ALA A 260 1.74 3.61 -12.85
C ALA A 260 3.08 3.39 -12.11
N PRO A 261 3.08 3.37 -10.77
CA PRO A 261 4.25 2.97 -10.02
C PRO A 261 4.68 1.53 -10.37
N SER A 262 5.99 1.31 -10.43
CA SER A 262 6.58 -0.01 -10.64
C SER A 262 7.18 -0.56 -9.36
N ASP A 263 7.02 -1.85 -9.11
CA ASP A 263 7.64 -2.53 -7.97
C ASP A 263 9.13 -2.79 -8.26
N LEU A 264 10.02 -2.39 -7.35
CA LEU A 264 11.44 -2.75 -7.39
C LEU A 264 11.66 -4.14 -6.78
N PHE A 265 11.17 -4.35 -5.57
CA PHE A 265 11.27 -5.63 -4.87
C PHE A 265 10.23 -5.76 -3.76
N THR A 266 10.03 -7.00 -3.31
CA THR A 266 9.16 -7.34 -2.19
C THR A 266 9.94 -7.27 -0.88
N LEU A 267 9.39 -6.57 0.11
CA LEU A 267 9.87 -6.54 1.49
C LEU A 267 9.23 -7.66 2.30
N ASN A 268 9.98 -8.74 2.51
CA ASN A 268 9.62 -9.77 3.46
C ASN A 268 10.12 -9.38 4.84
N SER A 269 9.22 -9.24 5.82
CA SER A 269 9.61 -8.80 7.16
C SER A 269 10.66 -9.71 7.81
N SER A 270 10.66 -11.02 7.51
CA SER A 270 11.66 -11.98 8.01
C SER A 270 13.08 -11.69 7.53
N ASP A 271 13.21 -11.13 6.33
CA ASP A 271 14.49 -10.94 5.66
C ASP A 271 15.12 -9.60 6.06
N TYR A 272 14.29 -8.63 6.49
CA TYR A 272 14.69 -7.23 6.69
C TYR A 272 14.49 -6.72 8.12
N SER A 273 14.15 -7.58 9.09
CA SER A 273 13.99 -7.20 10.49
C SER A 273 15.19 -7.54 11.37
N LEU A 274 16.19 -8.23 10.85
CA LEU A 274 17.35 -8.64 11.64
C LEU A 274 18.37 -7.51 11.77
N ASP A 275 19.00 -7.48 12.94
CA ASP A 275 20.13 -6.62 13.26
C ASP A 275 19.87 -5.14 12.89
N HIS A 276 20.87 -4.44 12.37
CA HIS A 276 20.78 -3.09 11.84
C HIS A 276 20.38 -3.04 10.36
N ALA A 277 19.49 -3.90 9.86
CA ALA A 277 19.03 -3.84 8.46
C ALA A 277 18.42 -2.46 8.09
N PHE A 278 18.62 -2.00 6.86
CA PHE A 278 18.15 -0.69 6.41
C PHE A 278 18.02 -0.54 4.88
N ILE A 279 17.35 0.56 4.49
CA ILE A 279 17.23 1.05 3.12
C ILE A 279 17.70 2.50 3.06
N ALA A 280 18.52 2.83 2.06
CA ALA A 280 18.98 4.18 1.79
C ALA A 280 18.82 4.53 0.31
N ALA A 281 18.24 5.69 0.01
CA ALA A 281 18.15 6.22 -1.35
C ALA A 281 19.29 7.20 -1.62
N ASP A 282 20.03 7.00 -2.71
CA ASP A 282 21.00 7.96 -3.22
C ASP A 282 20.32 8.82 -4.30
N PRO A 283 19.92 10.06 -3.97
CA PRO A 283 19.22 10.92 -4.91
C PRO A 283 20.11 11.45 -6.04
N ASP A 284 21.44 11.45 -5.87
CA ASP A 284 22.37 11.95 -6.89
C ASP A 284 22.57 10.93 -8.01
N ARG A 285 22.36 9.63 -7.69
CA ARG A 285 22.57 8.51 -8.62
C ARG A 285 21.29 7.79 -9.02
N ASN A 286 20.14 8.15 -8.44
CA ASN A 286 18.88 7.40 -8.58
C ASN A 286 19.08 5.92 -8.22
N GLU A 287 19.81 5.66 -7.14
CA GLU A 287 20.11 4.32 -6.66
C GLU A 287 19.46 4.07 -5.29
N LEU A 288 19.25 2.80 -4.95
CA LEU A 288 18.77 2.38 -3.64
C LEU A 288 19.68 1.30 -3.07
N LEU A 289 20.31 1.61 -1.94
CA LEU A 289 21.10 0.67 -1.15
C LEU A 289 20.19 -0.07 -0.18
N LEU A 290 20.20 -1.40 -0.28
CA LEU A 290 19.52 -2.31 0.63
C LEU A 290 20.57 -3.09 1.41
N VAL A 291 20.51 -3.02 2.73
CA VAL A 291 21.37 -3.81 3.63
C VAL A 291 20.48 -4.70 4.49
N ASP A 292 20.73 -6.00 4.41
CA ASP A 292 20.06 -7.03 5.21
C ASP A 292 21.08 -7.93 5.92
N TYR A 293 20.60 -8.72 6.88
CA TYR A 293 21.43 -9.57 7.72
C TYR A 293 20.82 -10.96 7.81
N LYS A 294 21.68 -11.99 7.82
CA LYS A 294 21.29 -13.39 8.04
C LYS A 294 22.06 -14.00 9.20
N GLU A 295 21.41 -14.84 9.99
CA GLU A 295 22.07 -15.56 11.09
C GLU A 295 23.16 -16.50 10.52
N ALA A 296 24.37 -16.39 11.06
CA ALA A 296 25.54 -17.17 10.63
C ALA A 296 25.62 -18.57 11.29
N GLY A 297 24.66 -18.92 12.15
CA GLY A 297 24.61 -20.18 12.90
C GLY A 297 25.54 -20.26 14.11
N ASN A 298 26.45 -19.29 14.28
CA ASN A 298 27.35 -19.17 15.45
C ASN A 298 26.89 -18.09 16.45
N GLY A 299 25.65 -17.60 16.31
CA GLY A 299 25.12 -16.48 17.08
C GLY A 299 25.47 -15.09 16.54
N GLY A 300 26.24 -14.99 15.46
CA GLY A 300 26.50 -13.76 14.73
C GLY A 300 25.61 -13.58 13.49
N PHE A 301 25.75 -12.44 12.83
CA PHE A 301 25.05 -12.09 11.60
C PHE A 301 26.04 -11.90 10.44
N ILE A 302 25.63 -12.28 9.24
CA ILE A 302 26.32 -11.99 7.98
C ILE A 302 25.52 -10.90 7.27
N GLN A 303 26.19 -9.80 6.95
CA GLN A 303 25.62 -8.71 6.18
C GLN A 303 25.56 -9.08 4.70
N HIS A 304 24.43 -8.77 4.06
CA HIS A 304 24.30 -8.73 2.62
C HIS A 304 23.90 -7.33 2.18
N SER A 305 24.50 -6.87 1.10
CA SER A 305 24.26 -5.52 0.60
C SER A 305 23.99 -5.58 -0.91
N LYS A 306 22.94 -4.90 -1.34
CA LYS A 306 22.53 -4.80 -2.74
C LYS A 306 22.31 -3.35 -3.11
N LEU A 307 22.82 -2.96 -4.27
CA LEU A 307 22.58 -1.65 -4.85
C LEU A 307 21.62 -1.81 -6.02
N TYR A 308 20.48 -1.14 -5.98
CA TYR A 308 19.48 -1.14 -7.04
C TYR A 308 19.59 0.13 -7.86
N ASP A 309 19.66 -0.01 -9.18
CA ASP A 309 19.41 1.07 -10.12
C ASP A 309 17.89 1.22 -10.25
N ILE A 310 17.35 2.36 -9.82
CA ILE A 310 15.90 2.60 -9.82
C ILE A 310 15.35 2.71 -11.24
N THR A 311 16.15 3.22 -12.17
CA THR A 311 15.74 3.43 -13.56
C THR A 311 15.60 2.12 -14.30
N THR A 312 16.56 1.19 -14.11
CA THR A 312 16.57 -0.09 -14.82
C THR A 312 15.94 -1.24 -14.04
N GLY A 313 15.76 -1.07 -12.72
CA GLY A 313 15.32 -2.12 -11.81
C GLY A 313 16.35 -3.23 -11.58
N LYS A 314 17.57 -3.08 -12.10
CA LYS A 314 18.66 -4.04 -11.91
C LYS A 314 19.30 -3.85 -10.53
N SER A 315 19.91 -4.91 -10.02
CA SER A 315 20.62 -4.87 -8.75
C SER A 315 21.97 -5.55 -8.84
N ASP A 316 22.97 -4.96 -8.18
CA ASP A 316 24.29 -5.54 -8.00
C ASP A 316 24.52 -5.86 -6.52
N VAL A 317 25.17 -6.99 -6.25
CA VAL A 317 25.58 -7.37 -4.89
C VAL A 317 26.89 -6.67 -4.58
N LEU A 318 26.93 -5.96 -3.45
CA LEU A 318 28.16 -5.33 -2.99
C LEU A 318 28.99 -6.36 -2.19
N PRO A 319 30.26 -6.60 -2.57
CA PRO A 319 31.10 -7.59 -1.90
C PRO A 319 31.65 -7.08 -0.56
N GLU A 320 31.69 -5.77 -0.36
CA GLU A 320 32.22 -5.14 0.84
C GLU A 320 31.12 -4.85 1.87
N THR A 321 31.52 -4.86 3.13
CA THR A 321 30.65 -4.49 4.25
C THR A 321 30.37 -3.00 4.23
N VAL A 322 29.11 -2.64 4.05
CA VAL A 322 28.58 -1.30 4.31
C VAL A 322 28.67 -1.00 5.80
N THR A 323 29.22 0.15 6.15
CA THR A 323 29.30 0.62 7.55
C THR A 323 28.36 1.79 7.78
N THR A 324 27.98 2.04 9.02
CA THR A 324 27.05 3.13 9.36
C THR A 324 27.65 4.06 10.41
N GLU A 325 27.37 5.35 10.28
CA GLU A 325 27.77 6.40 11.20
C GLU A 325 26.54 7.13 11.73
N LYS A 326 26.42 7.25 13.06
CA LYS A 326 25.39 8.06 13.72
C LYS A 326 25.79 9.54 13.66
N LYS A 327 24.91 10.38 13.14
CA LYS A 327 25.08 11.84 13.05
C LYS A 327 23.92 12.56 13.73
N LYS A 328 24.12 13.85 13.98
CA LYS A 328 23.10 14.74 14.53
C LYS A 328 22.90 15.93 13.61
N ARG A 329 21.66 16.35 13.46
CA ARG A 329 21.31 17.58 12.76
C ARG A 329 20.30 18.39 13.58
N PRO A 330 20.34 19.72 13.53
CA PRO A 330 19.31 20.54 14.15
C PRO A 330 17.97 20.26 13.46
N THR A 331 16.93 20.03 14.25
CA THR A 331 15.54 19.90 13.81
C THR A 331 14.67 20.83 14.65
N LYS A 332 13.52 21.29 14.14
CA LYS A 332 12.55 22.00 15.00
C LYS A 332 11.34 21.12 15.25
N VAL A 333 11.05 20.93 16.53
CA VAL A 333 9.82 20.27 16.95
C VAL A 333 8.78 21.35 17.28
N HIS A 334 7.59 21.21 16.71
CA HIS A 334 6.49 22.14 16.91
C HIS A 334 5.45 21.60 17.90
N TYR A 335 5.27 22.29 19.01
CA TYR A 335 4.21 22.06 20.00
C TYR A 335 3.21 23.22 19.94
N GLY A 336 2.24 23.14 19.02
CA GLY A 336 1.32 24.24 18.76
C GLY A 336 2.05 25.45 18.14
N GLU A 337 2.04 26.59 18.83
CA GLU A 337 2.78 27.79 18.43
C GLU A 337 4.24 27.79 18.89
N LEU A 338 4.59 26.93 19.86
CA LEU A 338 5.95 26.80 20.35
C LEU A 338 6.80 26.00 19.35
N SER A 339 7.96 26.53 18.99
CA SER A 339 8.95 25.84 18.17
C SER A 339 10.24 25.70 18.98
N ILE A 340 10.68 24.46 19.21
CA ILE A 340 11.88 24.16 19.97
C ILE A 340 12.90 23.59 19.00
N THR A 341 14.10 24.15 18.96
CA THR A 341 15.22 23.54 18.24
C THR A 341 15.76 22.39 19.08
N THR A 342 15.74 21.18 18.52
CA THR A 342 16.32 19.98 19.11
C THR A 342 17.36 19.39 18.16
N GLU A 343 18.09 18.37 18.60
CA GLU A 343 18.95 17.58 17.72
C GLU A 343 18.19 16.31 17.29
N GLU A 344 18.06 16.10 16.00
CA GLU A 344 17.61 14.82 15.43
C GLU A 344 18.84 13.96 15.15
N GLU A 345 18.81 12.73 15.66
CA GLU A 345 19.80 11.73 15.31
C GLU A 345 19.39 11.06 14.00
N TYR A 346 20.35 10.91 13.09
CA TYR A 346 20.18 10.21 11.83
C TYR A 346 21.42 9.36 11.53
N TYR A 347 21.31 8.43 10.59
CA TYR A 347 22.39 7.52 10.25
C TYR A 347 22.81 7.71 8.80
N VAL A 348 24.13 7.63 8.57
CA VAL A 348 24.74 7.69 7.23
C VAL A 348 25.40 6.34 6.96
N ALA A 349 25.11 5.76 5.80
CA ALA A 349 25.77 4.57 5.30
C ALA A 349 26.99 4.94 4.46
N HIS A 350 28.10 4.21 4.65
CA HIS A 350 29.36 4.34 3.92
C HIS A 350 29.66 3.03 3.20
N TYR A 351 29.88 3.09 1.88
CA TYR A 351 30.04 1.91 1.03
C TYR A 351 30.95 2.20 -0.16
N GLU A 352 31.42 1.15 -0.84
CA GLU A 352 32.29 1.28 -2.02
C GLU A 352 31.65 0.62 -3.24
N VAL A 353 31.73 1.29 -4.39
CA VAL A 353 31.26 0.78 -5.69
C VAL A 353 32.37 1.01 -6.71
N ASN A 354 32.91 -0.07 -7.28
CA ASN A 354 33.97 0.00 -8.30
C ASN A 354 35.19 0.88 -7.90
N GLY A 355 35.60 0.86 -6.62
CA GLY A 355 36.70 1.69 -6.12
C GLY A 355 36.29 3.10 -5.65
N GLU A 356 35.04 3.51 -5.88
CA GLU A 356 34.50 4.80 -5.44
C GLU A 356 33.85 4.67 -4.07
N LYS A 357 34.37 5.40 -3.09
CA LYS A 357 33.74 5.52 -1.76
C LYS A 357 32.54 6.46 -1.83
N ARG A 358 31.40 5.98 -1.35
CA ARG A 358 30.11 6.66 -1.37
C ARG A 358 29.52 6.75 0.03
N THR A 359 28.70 7.77 0.23
CA THR A 359 28.02 8.04 1.50
C THR A 359 26.58 8.43 1.23
N VAL A 360 25.62 7.89 1.97
CA VAL A 360 24.20 8.17 1.77
C VAL A 360 23.43 8.12 3.09
N ASP A 361 22.46 9.01 3.27
CA ASP A 361 21.59 9.01 4.45
C ASP A 361 20.65 7.80 4.44
N ILE A 362 20.52 7.13 5.59
CA ILE A 362 19.58 6.03 5.75
C ILE A 362 18.16 6.57 5.69
N SER A 363 17.37 6.08 4.74
CA SER A 363 15.99 6.50 4.51
C SER A 363 15.01 5.75 5.42
N ILE A 364 15.25 4.45 5.64
CA ILE A 364 14.42 3.60 6.50
C ILE A 364 15.32 2.63 7.28
N ALA A 365 15.26 2.69 8.61
CA ALA A 365 15.78 1.66 9.50
C ALA A 365 14.73 0.53 9.63
N THR A 366 15.02 -0.66 9.13
CA THR A 366 14.07 -1.79 9.11
C THR A 366 14.38 -2.85 10.16
N GLY A 367 15.66 -2.96 10.54
CA GLY A 367 16.15 -3.91 11.53
C GLY A 367 15.72 -3.57 12.96
N GLU A 368 15.46 -4.61 13.76
CA GLU A 368 15.03 -4.46 15.16
C GLU A 368 16.13 -3.90 16.06
N GLN A 369 17.40 -4.12 15.74
CA GLN A 369 18.50 -3.68 16.59
C GLN A 369 18.58 -2.16 16.69
N TRP A 370 18.17 -1.43 15.63
CA TRP A 370 18.02 0.03 15.68
C TRP A 370 17.12 0.48 16.83
N TYR A 371 15.99 -0.22 17.04
CA TYR A 371 15.05 0.08 18.12
C TYR A 371 15.59 -0.34 19.48
N TYR A 372 16.25 -1.51 19.56
CA TYR A 372 16.83 -1.98 20.82
C TYR A 372 17.94 -1.06 21.34
N ASP A 373 18.79 -0.56 20.43
CA ASP A 373 19.84 0.40 20.77
C ASP A 373 19.25 1.72 21.24
N TRP A 374 18.27 2.27 20.50
CA TRP A 374 17.56 3.48 20.91
C TRP A 374 16.88 3.31 22.28
N TRP A 375 16.20 2.18 22.51
CA TRP A 375 15.54 1.90 23.78
C TRP A 375 16.54 1.83 24.94
N TYR A 376 17.69 1.20 24.72
CA TYR A 376 18.73 1.13 25.71
C TYR A 376 19.34 2.51 26.01
N GLU A 377 19.54 3.34 25.00
CA GLU A 377 20.02 4.72 25.18
C GLU A 377 19.02 5.58 25.97
N GLU A 378 17.72 5.46 25.66
CA GLU A 378 16.67 6.27 26.29
C GLU A 378 16.34 5.81 27.72
N TYR A 379 16.30 4.51 27.97
CA TYR A 379 15.80 3.93 29.22
C TYR A 379 16.86 3.20 30.05
N GLY A 380 18.05 2.96 29.52
CA GLY A 380 19.09 2.17 30.17
C GLY A 380 18.77 0.67 30.28
N GLU A 381 17.69 0.21 29.65
CA GLU A 381 17.19 -1.15 29.74
C GLU A 381 17.52 -1.92 28.46
N LYS A 382 18.19 -3.07 28.59
CA LYS A 382 18.47 -3.92 27.43
C LYS A 382 17.25 -4.77 27.11
N ILE A 383 16.79 -4.69 25.88
CA ILE A 383 15.78 -5.62 25.37
C ILE A 383 16.48 -6.92 24.99
N ASP A 384 16.11 -8.02 25.66
CA ASP A 384 16.54 -9.36 25.26
C ASP A 384 15.63 -9.86 24.13
N ALA A 385 16.11 -9.76 22.88
CA ALA A 385 15.40 -10.22 21.69
C ALA A 385 14.93 -11.70 21.78
N SER A 386 15.60 -12.53 22.59
CA SER A 386 15.22 -13.94 22.80
C SER A 386 13.91 -14.11 23.59
N THR A 387 13.51 -13.09 24.37
CA THR A 387 12.24 -13.09 25.11
C THR A 387 11.05 -12.68 24.25
N ILE A 388 11.28 -11.93 23.17
CA ILE A 388 10.24 -11.47 22.22
C ILE A 388 9.87 -12.60 21.24
N LYS A 389 10.85 -13.36 20.74
CA LYS A 389 10.60 -14.55 19.87
C LYS A 389 9.72 -15.63 20.53
N LYS A 390 9.51 -15.61 21.85
CA LYS A 390 8.66 -16.57 22.59
C LYS A 390 7.18 -16.17 22.72
N LYS A 391 6.79 -14.96 22.28
CA LYS A 391 5.43 -14.42 22.47
C LYS A 391 4.67 -14.11 21.18
N LEU A 392 5.26 -14.33 20.03
CA LEU A 392 4.60 -14.40 18.72
C LEU A 392 4.51 -15.87 18.29
#